data_AF-A0A979EHY0-F1
#
_entry.id   AF-A0A979EHY0-F1
#
_cell.length_a   1.000
_cell.length_b   1.000
_cell.length_c   1.000
_cell.angle_alpha   90.00
_cell.angle_beta   90.00
_cell.angle_gamma   90.00
#
_symmetry.space_group_name_H-M   'P 1'
#
loop_
_entity.id
_entity.type
_entity.pdbx_description
1 polymer ?
#
loop_
_entity_poly.entity_id
_entity_poly.type
_entity_poly.pdbx_seq_one_letter_code
_entity_poly.pdbx_strand_id
1 'polypeptide(L)'
;MADCGLTTQCCKTVASALQDPDASLRELDLSRNLLTMDQESLLPGLNSPYCRLENLNISYINLEKSGASILRAVLMGPHPQPHKLKLYACHIKDDCAEILLSAFQSSECQLKELDISYNCLTKKGMALVLQGLQSPSCFLEILRMSSSEISVESCTYLASALKHSFLRELILNSCSIGDVGVKRLCPGLISPHCQLQTLELRQCNLSCKACVYLSVILDTYSVVKTLNLRDNDLQDSGVQLLATGLKNPNCVLQKLGLSGCFISEKGCCSLASALSSNPSSCLRDLDLSYNHPGVVGRKLLSDLLDDPCYKLKTLRLDHDGKSRLTTGLWKYYQELSISGMASSNNIILSEDRKGLLRCPEPEYMYNQPYKTSERVRWQVTYCLEKLTDGRFYWEVQWSGFVSIGLKEDFSGKTLKFVCHSLQYAAIHEENMRIKTLYTVVDPDSSPGPKRFGVYLDYPEGTLSFYSISSHDMKHLYTFHTTFNKPVNPMIHLPNPHVVDGLSSIIIVTQSPDSVQHTEAQLFQQLELERYDNELSLYSTVWDDSS
;
A
#
# COMPACT_ATOMS: atom_id res chain seq x y z
N MET A 1 6.46 2.95 23.71
CA MET A 1 6.88 4.33 23.39
C MET A 1 6.65 4.63 21.90
N ALA A 2 5.51 4.21 21.34
CA ALA A 2 5.20 4.44 19.94
C ALA A 2 4.89 5.93 19.70
N ASP A 3 5.38 6.48 18.59
CA ASP A 3 5.13 7.88 18.15
C ASP A 3 5.44 8.96 19.19
N CYS A 4 6.43 8.71 20.06
CA CYS A 4 6.81 9.66 21.13
C CYS A 4 7.85 10.70 20.68
N GLY A 5 8.32 10.63 19.42
CA GLY A 5 9.38 11.52 18.93
C GLY A 5 10.71 11.27 19.65
N LEU A 6 11.06 10.00 19.89
CA LEU A 6 12.24 9.61 20.65
C LEU A 6 13.52 10.19 20.04
N THR A 7 14.39 10.69 20.91
CA THR A 7 15.73 11.20 20.55
C THR A 7 16.78 10.09 20.68
N THR A 8 17.98 10.32 20.15
CA THR A 8 19.15 9.47 20.40
C THR A 8 19.39 9.19 21.89
N GLN A 9 19.17 10.19 22.75
CA GLN A 9 19.33 10.01 24.20
C GLN A 9 18.32 9.00 24.76
N CYS A 10 17.08 9.00 24.23
CA CYS A 10 16.07 8.02 24.61
C CYS A 10 16.50 6.60 24.22
N CYS A 11 17.11 6.40 23.04
CA CYS A 11 17.64 5.10 22.64
C CYS A 11 18.73 4.61 23.59
N LYS A 12 19.64 5.50 24.02
CA LYS A 12 20.66 5.16 25.03
C LYS A 12 20.03 4.76 26.35
N THR A 13 19.01 5.48 26.82
CA THR A 13 18.27 5.12 28.04
C THR A 13 17.59 3.76 27.92
N VAL A 14 16.94 3.47 26.78
CA VAL A 14 16.36 2.15 26.50
C VAL A 14 17.43 1.07 26.50
N ALA A 15 18.58 1.33 25.85
CA ALA A 15 19.69 0.40 25.83
C ALA A 15 20.27 0.13 27.22
N SER A 16 20.37 1.16 28.07
CA SER A 16 20.78 1.00 29.47
C SER A 16 19.77 0.17 30.25
N ALA A 17 18.47 0.37 30.05
CA ALA A 17 17.43 -0.43 30.70
C ALA A 17 17.48 -1.91 30.30
N LEU A 18 17.83 -2.22 29.04
CA LEU A 18 18.02 -3.60 28.57
C LEU A 18 19.32 -4.26 29.07
N GLN A 19 20.26 -3.47 29.59
CA GLN A 19 21.50 -3.95 30.20
C GLN A 19 21.36 -4.19 31.70
N ASP A 20 20.28 -3.72 32.32
CA ASP A 20 20.06 -3.88 33.75
C ASP A 20 19.60 -5.32 34.05
N PRO A 21 20.36 -6.12 34.83
CA PRO A 21 19.99 -7.49 35.18
C PRO A 21 18.68 -7.59 35.97
N ASP A 22 18.29 -6.50 36.65
CA ASP A 22 17.06 -6.40 37.44
C ASP A 22 15.87 -5.89 36.61
N ALA A 23 16.09 -5.51 35.34
CA ALA A 23 15.02 -5.06 34.47
C ALA A 23 14.01 -6.19 34.16
N SER A 24 12.73 -5.87 34.38
CA SER A 24 11.60 -6.74 34.06
C SER A 24 11.01 -6.46 32.66
N LEU A 25 11.71 -5.72 31.80
CA LEU A 25 11.18 -5.32 30.49
C LEU A 25 11.06 -6.54 29.57
N ARG A 26 9.82 -6.83 29.13
CA ARG A 26 9.48 -7.93 28.21
C ARG A 26 8.95 -7.44 26.87
N GLU A 27 8.36 -6.26 26.86
CA GLU A 27 7.74 -5.69 25.68
C GLU A 27 8.33 -4.31 25.39
N LEU A 28 8.75 -4.11 24.15
CA LEU A 28 9.32 -2.86 23.71
C LEU A 28 8.72 -2.46 22.37
N ASP A 29 7.90 -1.40 22.40
CA ASP A 29 7.36 -0.76 21.20
C ASP A 29 8.01 0.60 20.98
N LEU A 30 8.86 0.68 19.95
CA LEU A 30 9.53 1.88 19.46
C LEU A 30 8.96 2.32 18.11
N SER A 31 7.83 1.77 17.67
CA SER A 31 7.32 2.03 16.33
C SER A 31 6.98 3.51 16.10
N ARG A 32 7.09 3.94 14.84
CA ARG A 32 6.80 5.33 14.39
C ARG A 32 7.68 6.39 15.07
N ASN A 33 8.91 6.05 15.46
CA ASN A 33 9.90 7.02 15.94
C ASN A 33 10.96 7.31 14.87
N LEU A 34 11.33 8.58 14.74
CA LEU A 34 12.36 9.06 13.82
C LEU A 34 13.76 8.84 14.41
N LEU A 35 14.26 7.60 14.34
CA LEU A 35 15.61 7.27 14.79
C LEU A 35 16.64 7.49 13.69
N THR A 36 16.65 8.65 13.02
CA THR A 36 17.36 8.80 11.72
C THR A 36 18.89 8.84 11.77
N MET A 37 19.54 8.95 12.94
CA MET A 37 21.00 9.20 13.00
C MET A 37 21.79 8.35 14.02
N ASP A 38 21.17 7.52 14.86
CA ASP A 38 21.91 6.71 15.87
C ASP A 38 21.12 5.48 16.32
N GLN A 39 20.69 4.62 15.37
CA GLN A 39 19.96 3.38 15.70
C GLN A 39 20.85 2.36 16.39
N GLU A 40 22.15 2.43 16.11
CA GLU A 40 23.16 1.58 16.73
C GLU A 40 23.30 1.83 18.24
N SER A 41 22.84 2.98 18.74
CA SER A 41 22.73 3.21 20.19
C SER A 41 21.83 2.20 20.92
N LEU A 42 20.93 1.49 20.22
CA LEU A 42 20.15 0.38 20.80
C LEU A 42 20.94 -0.92 20.91
N LEU A 43 21.99 -1.12 20.09
CA LEU A 43 22.73 -2.39 20.01
C LEU A 43 23.31 -2.85 21.34
N PRO A 44 23.92 -2.00 22.20
CA PRO A 44 24.43 -2.45 23.49
C PRO A 44 23.35 -3.08 24.38
N GLY A 45 22.13 -2.54 24.31
CA GLY A 45 20.97 -3.07 25.03
C GLY A 45 20.43 -4.35 24.41
N LEU A 46 20.22 -4.33 23.09
CA LEU A 46 19.70 -5.50 22.37
C LEU A 46 20.65 -6.68 22.43
N ASN A 47 21.97 -6.46 22.40
CA ASN A 47 22.98 -7.52 22.46
C ASN A 47 23.38 -7.90 23.89
N SER A 48 22.70 -7.34 24.91
CA SER A 48 22.96 -7.64 26.31
C SER A 48 22.53 -9.08 26.65
N PRO A 49 23.31 -9.85 27.43
CA PRO A 49 22.85 -11.13 27.95
C PRO A 49 21.69 -11.00 28.96
N TYR A 50 21.42 -9.78 29.44
CA TYR A 50 20.29 -9.45 30.31
C TYR A 50 19.04 -9.02 29.54
N CYS A 51 19.12 -8.90 28.21
CA CYS A 51 17.96 -8.63 27.38
C CYS A 51 16.97 -9.81 27.50
N ARG A 52 15.72 -9.51 27.85
CA ARG A 52 14.66 -10.52 28.04
C ARG A 52 13.41 -10.18 27.26
N LEU A 53 13.56 -9.47 26.13
CA LEU A 53 12.43 -9.05 25.32
C LEU A 53 11.74 -10.27 24.72
N GLU A 54 10.44 -10.39 25.00
CA GLU A 54 9.54 -11.35 24.37
C GLU A 54 8.89 -10.72 23.13
N ASN A 55 8.61 -9.42 23.17
CA ASN A 55 7.94 -8.69 22.10
C ASN A 55 8.72 -7.43 21.73
N LEU A 56 9.14 -7.32 20.47
CA LEU A 56 9.82 -6.14 19.93
C LEU A 56 9.06 -5.60 18.71
N ASN A 57 8.66 -4.34 18.77
CA ASN A 57 8.08 -3.62 17.66
C ASN A 57 8.93 -2.39 17.33
N ILE A 58 9.62 -2.42 16.19
CA ILE A 58 10.41 -1.31 15.67
C ILE A 58 9.89 -0.83 14.30
N SER A 59 8.62 -1.11 14.02
CA SER A 59 7.94 -0.74 12.77
C SER A 59 8.05 0.76 12.47
N TYR A 60 8.18 1.12 11.20
CA TYR A 60 8.34 2.51 10.72
C TYR A 60 9.62 3.22 11.19
N ILE A 61 10.61 2.48 11.69
CA ILE A 61 11.97 2.99 11.89
C ILE A 61 12.80 2.62 10.65
N ASN A 62 13.35 3.62 9.96
CA ASN A 62 14.17 3.40 8.76
C ASN A 62 15.55 2.82 9.13
N LEU A 63 15.73 1.49 9.08
CA LEU A 63 16.94 0.83 9.57
C LEU A 63 18.16 0.90 8.64
N GLU A 64 17.96 1.26 7.36
CA GLU A 64 18.96 1.29 6.29
C GLU A 64 20.14 0.31 6.46
N LYS A 65 21.33 0.81 6.84
CA LYS A 65 22.57 0.03 6.98
C LYS A 65 22.68 -0.69 8.33
N SER A 66 21.95 -0.23 9.35
CA SER A 66 21.99 -0.80 10.70
C SER A 66 21.01 -1.97 10.88
N GLY A 67 20.11 -2.20 9.91
CA GLY A 67 19.12 -3.27 9.95
C GLY A 67 19.71 -4.64 10.23
N ALA A 68 20.74 -5.04 9.51
CA ALA A 68 21.40 -6.34 9.71
C ALA A 68 22.02 -6.46 11.12
N SER A 69 22.69 -5.40 11.61
CA SER A 69 23.27 -5.39 12.96
C SER A 69 22.20 -5.54 14.04
N ILE A 70 21.08 -4.82 13.89
CA ILE A 70 19.96 -4.86 14.84
C ILE A 70 19.28 -6.23 14.82
N LEU A 71 18.96 -6.77 13.64
CA LEU A 71 18.36 -8.11 13.56
C LEU A 71 19.29 -9.18 14.11
N ARG A 72 20.60 -9.07 13.85
CA ARG A 72 21.58 -10.01 14.40
C ARG A 72 21.63 -9.93 15.93
N ALA A 73 21.64 -8.73 16.51
CA ALA A 73 21.56 -8.58 17.96
C ALA A 73 20.28 -9.22 18.52
N VAL A 74 19.13 -8.94 17.90
CA VAL A 74 17.82 -9.42 18.38
C VAL A 74 17.63 -10.93 18.23
N LEU A 75 18.10 -11.53 17.13
CA LEU A 75 17.81 -12.93 16.78
C LEU A 75 18.98 -13.87 17.06
N MET A 76 20.20 -13.35 17.18
CA MET A 76 21.43 -14.13 17.34
C MET A 76 22.27 -13.65 18.53
N GLY A 77 21.74 -12.76 19.36
CA GLY A 77 22.40 -12.27 20.56
C GLY A 77 22.51 -13.33 21.67
N PRO A 78 23.26 -13.04 22.75
CA PRO A 78 23.49 -13.96 23.86
C PRO A 78 22.30 -14.00 24.84
N HIS A 79 21.08 -14.05 24.32
CA HIS A 79 19.84 -14.05 25.09
C HIS A 79 18.75 -14.84 24.33
N PRO A 80 17.62 -15.21 24.98
CA PRO A 80 16.50 -15.82 24.28
C PRO A 80 15.95 -14.93 23.16
N GLN A 81 15.60 -15.52 22.02
CA GLN A 81 14.95 -14.78 20.93
C GLN A 81 13.55 -14.30 21.36
N PRO A 82 13.09 -13.15 20.85
CA PRO A 82 11.72 -12.72 21.10
C PRO A 82 10.71 -13.68 20.46
N HIS A 83 9.53 -13.79 21.07
CA HIS A 83 8.37 -14.48 20.51
C HIS A 83 7.72 -13.68 19.38
N LYS A 84 7.77 -12.35 19.44
CA LYS A 84 7.16 -11.46 18.44
C LYS A 84 8.14 -10.40 17.98
N LEU A 85 8.31 -10.29 16.66
CA LEU A 85 9.16 -9.29 16.03
C LEU A 85 8.39 -8.58 14.91
N LYS A 86 8.19 -7.28 15.06
CA LYS A 86 7.53 -6.42 14.06
C LYS A 86 8.52 -5.43 13.47
N LEU A 87 8.76 -5.60 12.18
CA LEU A 87 9.68 -4.85 11.32
C LEU A 87 8.93 -4.21 10.14
N TYR A 88 7.67 -3.84 10.33
CA TYR A 88 6.85 -3.28 9.27
C TYR A 88 7.44 -1.96 8.77
N ALA A 89 7.64 -1.82 7.46
CA ALA A 89 8.18 -0.60 6.84
C ALA A 89 9.48 -0.09 7.49
N CYS A 90 10.45 -1.00 7.67
CA CYS A 90 11.75 -0.72 8.29
C CYS A 90 12.90 -0.54 7.29
N HIS A 91 12.64 -0.62 5.98
CA HIS A 91 13.65 -0.58 4.92
C HIS A 91 14.74 -1.67 5.03
N ILE A 92 14.40 -2.84 5.59
CA ILE A 92 15.35 -3.98 5.61
C ILE A 92 15.57 -4.52 4.19
N LYS A 93 16.77 -5.06 3.94
CA LYS A 93 17.23 -5.59 2.64
C LYS A 93 17.62 -7.07 2.76
N ASP A 94 18.09 -7.66 1.67
CA ASP A 94 18.37 -9.11 1.57
C ASP A 94 19.40 -9.64 2.60
N ASP A 95 20.31 -8.80 3.09
CA ASP A 95 21.24 -9.15 4.18
C ASP A 95 20.52 -9.51 5.48
N CYS A 96 19.39 -8.86 5.76
CA CYS A 96 18.50 -9.19 6.87
C CYS A 96 17.81 -10.54 6.67
N ALA A 97 17.54 -10.94 5.43
CA ALA A 97 16.93 -12.23 5.13
C ALA A 97 17.87 -13.41 5.41
N GLU A 98 19.18 -13.25 5.23
CA GLU A 98 20.19 -14.26 5.61
C GLU A 98 20.22 -14.48 7.13
N ILE A 99 20.03 -13.42 7.91
CA ILE A 99 19.92 -13.50 9.37
C ILE A 99 18.64 -14.22 9.78
N LEU A 100 17.51 -13.90 9.14
CA LEU A 100 16.23 -14.57 9.40
C LEU A 100 16.31 -16.08 9.07
N LEU A 101 16.92 -16.43 7.93
CA LEU A 101 17.19 -17.83 7.57
C LEU A 101 17.99 -18.54 8.67
N SER A 102 19.09 -17.93 9.11
CA SER A 102 19.94 -18.48 10.16
C SER A 102 19.19 -18.63 11.49
N ALA A 103 18.36 -17.64 11.83
CA ALA A 103 17.54 -17.67 13.03
C ALA A 103 16.53 -18.82 13.01
N PHE A 104 15.84 -19.05 11.88
CA PHE A 104 14.87 -20.15 11.72
C PHE A 104 15.51 -21.54 11.74
N GLN A 105 16.79 -21.64 11.35
CA GLN A 105 17.56 -22.88 11.39
C GLN A 105 18.13 -23.19 12.78
N SER A 106 18.21 -22.21 13.67
CA SER A 106 18.71 -22.38 15.04
C SER A 106 17.76 -23.25 15.88
N SER A 107 18.31 -24.15 16.70
CA SER A 107 17.54 -24.88 17.72
C SER A 107 16.93 -23.96 18.79
N GLU A 108 17.49 -22.77 18.94
CA GLU A 108 17.05 -21.75 19.91
C GLU A 108 15.95 -20.83 19.34
N CYS A 109 15.37 -21.16 18.17
CA CYS A 109 14.35 -20.32 17.57
C CYS A 109 13.06 -20.32 18.42
N GLN A 110 12.65 -19.14 18.90
CA GLN A 110 11.43 -18.97 19.71
C GLN A 110 10.38 -18.10 19.03
N LEU A 111 10.66 -17.62 17.81
CA LEU A 111 9.81 -16.67 17.11
C LEU A 111 8.48 -17.32 16.70
N LYS A 112 7.37 -16.72 17.14
CA LYS A 112 5.99 -17.13 16.84
C LYS A 112 5.28 -16.16 15.91
N GLU A 113 5.61 -14.88 15.96
CA GLU A 113 5.04 -13.84 15.09
C GLU A 113 6.15 -13.00 14.46
N LEU A 114 6.14 -12.92 13.12
CA LEU A 114 7.03 -12.08 12.34
C LEU A 114 6.22 -11.21 11.37
N ASP A 115 6.43 -9.90 11.43
CA ASP A 115 5.95 -8.96 10.42
C ASP A 115 7.13 -8.26 9.75
N ILE A 116 7.36 -8.58 8.49
CA ILE A 116 8.38 -7.97 7.62
C ILE A 116 7.72 -7.27 6.43
N SER A 117 6.45 -6.90 6.54
CA SER A 117 5.70 -6.26 5.45
C SER A 117 6.29 -4.89 5.08
N TYR A 118 6.16 -4.51 3.81
CA TYR A 118 6.59 -3.21 3.27
C TYR A 118 8.08 -2.92 3.44
N ASN A 119 8.93 -3.93 3.27
CA ASN A 119 10.39 -3.79 3.28
C ASN A 119 11.00 -3.92 1.87
N CYS A 120 12.30 -3.67 1.77
CA CYS A 120 13.04 -3.67 0.51
C CYS A 120 13.67 -5.05 0.21
N LEU A 121 12.97 -6.13 0.53
CA LEU A 121 13.40 -7.49 0.24
C LEU A 121 13.14 -7.81 -1.23
N THR A 122 14.19 -8.23 -1.94
CA THR A 122 14.05 -8.68 -3.32
C THR A 122 13.49 -10.11 -3.35
N LYS A 123 13.20 -10.62 -4.55
CA LYS A 123 12.85 -12.04 -4.76
C LYS A 123 13.88 -13.00 -4.13
N LYS A 124 15.17 -12.62 -4.10
CA LYS A 124 16.24 -13.42 -3.48
C LYS A 124 16.11 -13.42 -1.95
N GLY A 125 15.96 -12.25 -1.33
CA GLY A 125 15.72 -12.15 0.11
C GLY A 125 14.47 -12.93 0.54
N MET A 126 13.37 -12.79 -0.20
CA MET A 126 12.14 -13.53 0.07
C MET A 126 12.31 -15.05 -0.05
N ALA A 127 13.10 -15.52 -1.02
CA ALA A 127 13.41 -16.94 -1.14
C ALA A 127 14.12 -17.48 0.12
N LEU A 128 15.07 -16.72 0.67
CA LEU A 128 15.80 -17.11 1.90
C LEU A 128 14.88 -17.19 3.12
N VAL A 129 13.98 -16.20 3.29
CA VAL A 129 13.00 -16.22 4.39
C VAL A 129 12.10 -17.45 4.27
N LEU A 130 11.54 -17.71 3.08
CA LEU A 130 10.63 -18.85 2.87
C LEU A 130 11.33 -20.20 2.92
N GLN A 131 12.61 -20.27 2.53
CA GLN A 131 13.44 -21.46 2.69
C GLN A 131 13.64 -21.78 4.18
N GLY A 132 13.86 -20.76 5.02
CA GLY A 132 14.03 -20.95 6.46
C GLY A 132 12.79 -21.52 7.16
N LEU A 133 11.58 -21.23 6.66
CA LEU A 133 10.33 -21.82 7.18
C LEU A 133 10.25 -23.35 7.02
N GLN A 134 11.08 -23.93 6.14
CA GLN A 134 11.13 -25.38 5.99
C GLN A 134 11.90 -26.05 7.14
N SER A 135 12.62 -25.29 7.96
CA SER A 135 13.35 -25.79 9.11
C SER A 135 12.40 -26.42 10.15
N PRO A 136 12.72 -27.61 10.69
CA PRO A 136 11.93 -28.21 11.77
C PRO A 136 12.02 -27.41 13.08
N SER A 137 13.03 -26.54 13.22
CA SER A 137 13.18 -25.65 14.36
C SER A 137 12.35 -24.37 14.25
N CYS A 138 11.65 -24.15 13.13
CA CYS A 138 10.83 -22.96 12.93
C CYS A 138 9.43 -23.16 13.50
N PHE A 139 9.12 -22.48 14.61
CA PHE A 139 7.82 -22.53 15.30
C PHE A 139 6.90 -21.34 14.97
N LEU A 140 7.14 -20.70 13.82
CA LEU A 140 6.40 -19.51 13.44
C LEU A 140 4.92 -19.84 13.22
N GLU A 141 4.04 -19.11 13.90
CA GLU A 141 2.57 -19.25 13.80
C GLU A 141 1.95 -18.16 12.93
N ILE A 142 2.56 -16.97 12.89
CA ILE A 142 2.07 -15.81 12.15
C ILE A 142 3.22 -15.23 11.32
N LEU A 143 3.01 -15.16 10.01
CA LEU A 143 3.92 -14.52 9.08
C LEU A 143 3.20 -13.48 8.23
N ARG A 144 3.67 -12.24 8.30
CA ARG A 144 3.21 -11.13 7.46
C ARG A 144 4.39 -10.60 6.65
N MET A 145 4.23 -10.57 5.34
CA MET A 145 5.30 -10.17 4.41
C MET A 145 4.74 -9.46 3.19
N SER A 146 3.75 -8.58 3.42
CA SER A 146 3.05 -7.85 2.36
C SER A 146 4.00 -6.92 1.59
N SER A 147 3.70 -6.64 0.32
CA SER A 147 4.45 -5.73 -0.55
C SER A 147 5.93 -6.11 -0.74
N SER A 148 6.23 -7.40 -0.76
CA SER A 148 7.51 -7.95 -1.22
C SER A 148 7.27 -8.92 -2.37
N GLU A 149 8.00 -8.76 -3.47
CA GLU A 149 7.84 -9.65 -4.63
C GLU A 149 8.31 -11.07 -4.29
N ILE A 150 7.42 -12.05 -4.45
CA ILE A 150 7.73 -13.47 -4.25
C ILE A 150 7.90 -14.13 -5.61
N SER A 151 9.02 -14.82 -5.84
CA SER A 151 9.18 -15.59 -7.07
C SER A 151 8.27 -16.84 -7.08
N VAL A 152 7.91 -17.32 -8.26
CA VAL A 152 7.16 -18.58 -8.41
C VAL A 152 7.89 -19.77 -7.76
N GLU A 153 9.22 -19.78 -7.82
CA GLU A 153 10.04 -20.77 -7.13
C GLU A 153 9.87 -20.68 -5.61
N SER A 154 9.85 -19.47 -5.06
CA SER A 154 9.68 -19.23 -3.62
C SER A 154 8.32 -19.72 -3.11
N CYS A 155 7.28 -19.73 -3.95
CA CYS A 155 6.00 -20.37 -3.64
C CYS A 155 6.13 -21.88 -3.42
N THR A 156 7.15 -22.54 -3.99
CA THR A 156 7.43 -23.97 -3.78
C THR A 156 8.05 -24.23 -2.40
N TYR A 157 8.93 -23.35 -1.93
CA TYR A 157 9.46 -23.41 -0.55
C TYR A 157 8.32 -23.26 0.46
N LEU A 158 7.44 -22.27 0.24
CA LEU A 158 6.27 -22.06 1.09
C LEU A 158 5.30 -23.24 1.06
N ALA A 159 4.99 -23.79 -0.12
CA ALA A 159 4.14 -24.97 -0.24
C ALA A 159 4.71 -26.18 0.50
N SER A 160 6.04 -26.33 0.50
CA SER A 160 6.73 -27.38 1.23
C SER A 160 6.67 -27.14 2.74
N ALA A 161 6.94 -25.91 3.18
CA ALA A 161 6.87 -25.52 4.60
C ALA A 161 5.47 -25.73 5.20
N LEU A 162 4.40 -25.39 4.47
CA LEU A 162 3.02 -25.55 4.93
C LEU A 162 2.61 -26.99 5.27
N LYS A 163 3.39 -27.99 4.83
CA LYS A 163 3.13 -29.41 5.14
C LYS A 163 3.55 -29.81 6.55
N HIS A 164 4.39 -29.02 7.22
CA HIS A 164 4.94 -29.35 8.52
C HIS A 164 5.10 -28.15 9.46
N SER A 165 4.84 -26.93 8.99
CA SER A 165 4.95 -25.72 9.80
C SER A 165 3.79 -25.57 10.78
N PHE A 166 3.99 -24.68 11.75
CA PHE A 166 2.98 -24.27 12.74
C PHE A 166 2.18 -23.04 12.30
N LEU A 167 2.33 -22.61 11.04
CA LEU A 167 1.68 -21.40 10.53
C LEU A 167 0.16 -21.52 10.60
N ARG A 168 -0.45 -20.56 11.31
CA ARG A 168 -1.89 -20.35 11.44
C ARG A 168 -2.35 -19.15 10.63
N GLU A 169 -1.50 -18.16 10.45
CA GLU A 169 -1.79 -16.95 9.69
C GLU A 169 -0.65 -16.63 8.72
N LEU A 170 -1.02 -16.42 7.45
CA LEU A 170 -0.10 -16.08 6.38
C LEU A 170 -0.70 -14.93 5.56
N ILE A 171 -0.02 -13.78 5.59
CA ILE A 171 -0.43 -12.57 4.87
C ILE A 171 0.60 -12.24 3.79
N LEU A 172 0.19 -12.39 2.52
CA LEU A 172 1.01 -12.19 1.32
C LEU A 172 0.46 -11.06 0.43
N ASN A 173 -0.20 -10.08 1.03
CA ASN A 173 -0.87 -9.01 0.29
C ASN A 173 0.14 -8.27 -0.61
N SER A 174 -0.23 -7.97 -1.84
CA SER A 174 0.61 -7.24 -2.81
C SER A 174 1.97 -7.90 -3.10
N CYS A 175 2.09 -9.24 -2.97
CA CYS A 175 3.31 -9.99 -3.27
C CYS A 175 3.42 -10.49 -4.73
N SER A 176 2.43 -10.19 -5.58
CA SER A 176 2.41 -10.54 -7.01
C SER A 176 2.71 -12.01 -7.35
N ILE A 177 2.24 -12.96 -6.53
CA ILE A 177 2.48 -14.40 -6.74
C ILE A 177 1.82 -14.94 -8.03
N GLY A 178 0.77 -14.29 -8.51
CA GLY A 178 0.03 -14.67 -9.71
C GLY A 178 -0.64 -16.05 -9.65
N ASP A 179 -1.33 -16.42 -10.72
CA ASP A 179 -2.03 -17.71 -10.83
C ASP A 179 -1.08 -18.90 -10.67
N VAL A 180 0.14 -18.78 -11.21
CA VAL A 180 1.16 -19.84 -11.13
C VAL A 180 1.69 -19.99 -9.70
N GLY A 181 1.84 -18.91 -8.94
CA GLY A 181 2.20 -19.00 -7.52
C GLY A 181 1.14 -19.74 -6.72
N VAL A 182 -0.14 -19.40 -6.89
CA VAL A 182 -1.25 -20.11 -6.23
C VAL A 182 -1.28 -21.60 -6.60
N LYS A 183 -1.05 -21.93 -7.88
CA LYS A 183 -0.89 -23.33 -8.32
C LYS A 183 0.20 -24.06 -7.53
N ARG A 184 1.34 -23.40 -7.28
CA ARG A 184 2.47 -23.99 -6.52
C ARG A 184 2.16 -24.12 -5.03
N LEU A 185 1.40 -23.20 -4.45
CA LEU A 185 0.99 -23.23 -3.04
C LEU A 185 -0.05 -24.30 -2.73
N CYS A 186 -0.93 -24.61 -3.69
CA CYS A 186 -2.07 -25.51 -3.49
C CYS A 186 -1.73 -26.85 -2.81
N PRO A 187 -0.70 -27.61 -3.22
CA PRO A 187 -0.32 -28.87 -2.55
C PRO A 187 0.05 -28.74 -1.06
N GLY A 188 0.55 -27.58 -0.63
CA GLY A 188 0.82 -27.30 0.77
C GLY A 188 -0.46 -27.01 1.56
N LEU A 189 -1.35 -26.20 0.96
CA LEU A 189 -2.61 -25.76 1.57
C LEU A 189 -3.65 -26.88 1.74
N ILE A 190 -3.61 -27.91 0.88
CA ILE A 190 -4.49 -29.09 0.98
C ILE A 190 -3.85 -30.26 1.73
N SER A 191 -2.62 -30.09 2.23
CA SER A 191 -1.96 -31.12 3.04
C SER A 191 -2.77 -31.37 4.32
N PRO A 192 -2.98 -32.63 4.74
CA PRO A 192 -3.70 -32.94 5.98
C PRO A 192 -2.98 -32.45 7.24
N HIS A 193 -1.69 -32.11 7.12
CA HIS A 193 -0.87 -31.56 8.20
C HIS A 193 -0.81 -30.03 8.20
N CYS A 194 -1.42 -29.37 7.21
CA CYS A 194 -1.47 -27.92 7.18
C CYS A 194 -2.31 -27.39 8.35
N GLN A 195 -1.80 -26.39 9.07
CA GLN A 195 -2.47 -25.76 10.22
C GLN A 195 -3.02 -24.36 9.91
N LEU A 196 -2.92 -23.93 8.65
CA LEU A 196 -3.20 -22.56 8.24
C LEU A 196 -4.69 -22.25 8.31
N GLN A 197 -5.06 -21.29 9.16
CA GLN A 197 -6.45 -20.88 9.36
C GLN A 197 -6.79 -19.59 8.60
N THR A 198 -5.81 -18.70 8.41
CA THR A 198 -5.98 -17.42 7.72
C THR A 198 -4.98 -17.31 6.59
N LEU A 199 -5.50 -17.12 5.38
CA LEU A 199 -4.73 -16.83 4.17
C LEU A 199 -5.22 -15.53 3.55
N GLU A 200 -4.35 -14.52 3.48
CA GLU A 200 -4.63 -13.29 2.74
C GLU A 200 -3.74 -13.16 1.50
N LEU A 201 -4.40 -12.99 0.35
CA LEU A 201 -3.81 -12.86 -0.98
C LEU A 201 -4.36 -11.61 -1.68
N ARG A 202 -4.49 -10.49 -0.96
CA ARG A 202 -5.03 -9.25 -1.54
C ARG A 202 -4.07 -8.70 -2.58
N GLN A 203 -4.58 -8.17 -3.71
CA GLN A 203 -3.74 -7.56 -4.76
C GLN A 203 -2.55 -8.44 -5.21
N CYS A 204 -2.76 -9.76 -5.31
CA CYS A 204 -1.69 -10.71 -5.65
C CYS A 204 -1.59 -11.00 -7.17
N ASN A 205 -2.24 -10.18 -8.00
CA ASN A 205 -2.35 -10.36 -9.45
C ASN A 205 -2.99 -11.71 -9.82
N LEU A 206 -4.05 -12.10 -9.11
CA LEU A 206 -4.79 -13.33 -9.37
C LEU A 206 -5.92 -13.08 -10.38
N SER A 207 -6.09 -14.02 -11.30
CA SER A 207 -7.19 -14.04 -12.26
C SER A 207 -8.16 -15.18 -11.95
N CYS A 208 -9.17 -15.36 -12.81
CA CYS A 208 -10.07 -16.52 -12.76
C CYS A 208 -9.32 -17.87 -12.75
N LYS A 209 -8.12 -17.96 -13.32
CA LYS A 209 -7.33 -19.21 -13.38
C LYS A 209 -6.83 -19.65 -12.00
N ALA A 210 -6.50 -18.72 -11.10
CA ALA A 210 -6.15 -19.05 -9.72
C ALA A 210 -7.30 -19.78 -8.99
N CYS A 211 -8.56 -19.46 -9.34
CA CYS A 211 -9.74 -20.04 -8.71
C CYS A 211 -9.91 -21.54 -8.99
N VAL A 212 -9.27 -22.08 -10.04
CA VAL A 212 -9.18 -23.54 -10.26
C VAL A 212 -8.47 -24.21 -9.08
N TYR A 213 -7.46 -23.57 -8.50
CA TYR A 213 -6.70 -24.12 -7.38
C TYR A 213 -7.30 -23.74 -6.02
N LEU A 214 -7.82 -22.52 -5.90
CA LEU A 214 -8.46 -22.07 -4.66
C LEU A 214 -9.77 -22.83 -4.38
N SER A 215 -10.53 -23.18 -5.41
CA SER A 215 -11.75 -24.00 -5.24
C SER A 215 -11.45 -25.38 -4.68
N VAL A 216 -10.31 -26.00 -5.04
CA VAL A 216 -9.87 -27.29 -4.47
C VAL A 216 -9.61 -27.16 -2.96
N ILE A 217 -9.09 -26.03 -2.49
CA ILE A 217 -8.89 -25.78 -1.06
C ILE A 217 -10.25 -25.78 -0.34
N LEU A 218 -11.27 -25.17 -0.94
CA LEU A 218 -12.62 -25.11 -0.39
C LEU A 218 -13.38 -26.45 -0.45
N ASP A 219 -13.04 -27.28 -1.45
CA ASP A 219 -13.65 -28.59 -1.69
C ASP A 219 -12.92 -29.76 -1.00
N THR A 220 -11.86 -29.49 -0.25
CA THR A 220 -11.11 -30.49 0.52
C THR A 220 -11.34 -30.26 2.01
N TYR A 221 -10.91 -31.20 2.87
CA TYR A 221 -10.81 -31.03 4.32
C TYR A 221 -9.73 -30.02 4.74
N SER A 222 -9.64 -28.88 4.05
CA SER A 222 -8.77 -27.78 4.44
C SER A 222 -9.23 -27.18 5.77
N VAL A 223 -8.29 -26.68 6.56
CA VAL A 223 -8.56 -26.03 7.85
C VAL A 223 -8.64 -24.50 7.74
N VAL A 224 -8.57 -23.96 6.51
CA VAL A 224 -8.65 -22.51 6.24
C VAL A 224 -10.04 -21.98 6.59
N LYS A 225 -10.11 -21.07 7.56
CA LYS A 225 -11.33 -20.41 8.02
C LYS A 225 -11.50 -19.02 7.43
N THR A 226 -10.40 -18.36 7.07
CA THR A 226 -10.41 -17.01 6.49
C THR A 226 -9.62 -17.02 5.19
N LEU A 227 -10.29 -16.69 4.09
CA LEU A 227 -9.69 -16.51 2.78
C LEU A 227 -10.01 -15.11 2.27
N ASN A 228 -8.98 -14.29 2.10
CA ASN A 228 -9.14 -12.92 1.59
C ASN A 228 -8.46 -12.78 0.24
N LEU A 229 -9.27 -12.56 -0.81
CA LEU A 229 -8.85 -12.44 -2.20
C LEU A 229 -9.13 -11.04 -2.77
N ARG A 230 -9.39 -10.05 -1.91
CA ARG A 230 -9.70 -8.67 -2.28
C ARG A 230 -8.74 -8.12 -3.34
N ASP A 231 -9.28 -7.31 -4.25
CA ASP A 231 -8.53 -6.61 -5.30
C ASP A 231 -7.75 -7.54 -6.24
N ASN A 232 -8.33 -8.69 -6.56
CA ASN A 232 -7.87 -9.57 -7.64
C ASN A 232 -8.96 -9.67 -8.72
N ASP A 233 -8.59 -9.65 -10.00
CA ASP A 233 -9.54 -9.66 -11.12
C ASP A 233 -10.06 -11.08 -11.42
N LEU A 234 -10.76 -11.67 -10.44
CA LEU A 234 -11.26 -13.05 -10.48
C LEU A 234 -12.39 -13.25 -11.47
N GLN A 235 -13.21 -12.22 -11.71
CA GLN A 235 -14.38 -12.24 -12.59
C GLN A 235 -15.44 -13.27 -12.18
N ASP A 236 -16.59 -13.25 -12.86
CA ASP A 236 -17.68 -14.21 -12.59
C ASP A 236 -17.25 -15.67 -12.77
N SER A 237 -16.35 -15.94 -13.72
CA SER A 237 -15.85 -17.29 -14.00
C SER A 237 -15.00 -17.84 -12.86
N GLY A 238 -14.13 -17.02 -12.25
CA GLY A 238 -13.38 -17.41 -11.06
C GLY A 238 -14.31 -17.64 -9.87
N VAL A 239 -15.28 -16.76 -9.67
CA VAL A 239 -16.26 -16.88 -8.58
C VAL A 239 -17.14 -18.11 -8.72
N GLN A 240 -17.51 -18.52 -9.93
CA GLN A 240 -18.24 -19.78 -10.18
C GLN A 240 -17.44 -21.02 -9.75
N LEU A 241 -16.11 -21.01 -9.95
CA LEU A 241 -15.24 -22.07 -9.47
C LEU A 241 -15.20 -22.09 -7.93
N LEU A 242 -15.02 -20.93 -7.29
CA LEU A 242 -15.07 -20.83 -5.82
C LEU A 242 -16.43 -21.29 -5.28
N ALA A 243 -17.53 -20.90 -5.92
CA ALA A 243 -18.88 -21.30 -5.58
C ALA A 243 -19.05 -22.82 -5.65
N THR A 244 -18.38 -23.50 -6.58
CA THR A 244 -18.39 -24.98 -6.65
C THR A 244 -17.78 -25.59 -5.39
N GLY A 245 -16.64 -25.09 -4.92
CA GLY A 245 -16.02 -25.57 -3.68
C GLY A 245 -16.84 -25.24 -2.42
N LEU A 246 -17.53 -24.09 -2.38
CA LEU A 246 -18.41 -23.71 -1.26
C LEU A 246 -19.65 -24.61 -1.11
N LYS A 247 -20.02 -25.39 -2.14
CA LYS A 247 -21.09 -26.40 -2.04
C LYS A 247 -20.71 -27.58 -1.16
N ASN A 248 -19.43 -27.78 -0.88
CA ASN A 248 -18.98 -28.89 -0.05
C ASN A 248 -19.49 -28.72 1.39
N PRO A 249 -20.24 -29.68 1.93
CA PRO A 249 -20.79 -29.60 3.29
C PRO A 249 -19.70 -29.60 4.38
N ASN A 250 -18.49 -30.08 4.07
CA ASN A 250 -17.34 -30.09 4.97
C ASN A 250 -16.51 -28.79 4.88
N CYS A 251 -16.89 -27.83 4.03
CA CYS A 251 -16.18 -26.56 3.93
C CYS A 251 -16.29 -25.79 5.27
N VAL A 252 -15.13 -25.58 5.92
CA VAL A 252 -15.05 -24.89 7.22
C VAL A 252 -14.83 -23.38 7.10
N LEU A 253 -14.84 -22.84 5.89
CA LEU A 253 -14.59 -21.43 5.63
C LEU A 253 -15.64 -20.57 6.35
N GLN A 254 -15.18 -19.60 7.14
CA GLN A 254 -16.01 -18.70 7.93
C GLN A 254 -16.01 -17.28 7.34
N LYS A 255 -14.92 -16.86 6.69
CA LYS A 255 -14.78 -15.54 6.13
C LYS A 255 -14.24 -15.60 4.70
N LEU A 256 -14.95 -14.96 3.79
CA LEU A 256 -14.56 -14.85 2.38
C LEU A 256 -14.54 -13.38 1.97
N GLY A 257 -13.35 -12.87 1.68
CA GLY A 257 -13.15 -11.52 1.14
C GLY A 257 -13.03 -11.54 -0.38
N LEU A 258 -14.00 -10.94 -1.07
CA LEU A 258 -14.08 -10.81 -2.53
C LEU A 258 -14.30 -9.35 -2.97
N SER A 259 -13.95 -8.41 -2.09
CA SER A 259 -14.10 -6.99 -2.37
C SER A 259 -13.25 -6.56 -3.56
N GLY A 260 -13.82 -5.81 -4.51
CA GLY A 260 -13.05 -5.31 -5.66
C GLY A 260 -12.61 -6.39 -6.66
N CYS A 261 -13.31 -7.52 -6.75
CA CYS A 261 -12.88 -8.69 -7.54
C CYS A 261 -13.42 -8.77 -8.98
N PHE A 262 -13.98 -7.67 -9.50
CA PHE A 262 -14.61 -7.61 -10.82
C PHE A 262 -15.77 -8.62 -10.93
N ILE A 263 -16.66 -8.64 -9.93
CA ILE A 263 -17.79 -9.58 -9.87
C ILE A 263 -19.07 -8.87 -10.32
N SER A 264 -19.83 -9.50 -11.23
CA SER A 264 -21.14 -9.02 -11.65
C SER A 264 -22.28 -9.72 -10.91
N GLU A 265 -23.53 -9.41 -11.29
CA GLU A 265 -24.73 -10.07 -10.79
C GLU A 265 -24.66 -11.59 -10.99
N LYS A 266 -24.05 -12.06 -12.09
CA LYS A 266 -23.92 -13.49 -12.39
C LYS A 266 -23.04 -14.22 -11.36
N GLY A 267 -21.89 -13.63 -11.01
CA GLY A 267 -21.01 -14.20 -9.98
C GLY A 267 -21.68 -14.19 -8.61
N CYS A 268 -22.38 -13.12 -8.26
CA CYS A 268 -23.12 -13.03 -6.99
C CYS A 268 -24.27 -14.05 -6.90
N CYS A 269 -25.03 -14.25 -7.98
CA CYS A 269 -26.06 -15.30 -8.05
C CYS A 269 -25.46 -16.71 -7.90
N SER A 270 -24.25 -16.92 -8.43
CA SER A 270 -23.55 -18.21 -8.30
C SER A 270 -23.14 -18.49 -6.85
N LEU A 271 -22.64 -17.48 -6.14
CA LEU A 271 -22.35 -17.57 -4.70
C LEU A 271 -23.61 -17.84 -3.89
N ALA A 272 -24.69 -17.07 -4.14
CA ALA A 272 -25.95 -17.26 -3.45
C ALA A 272 -26.49 -18.69 -3.65
N SER A 273 -26.50 -19.18 -4.89
CA SER A 273 -26.92 -20.55 -5.20
C SER A 273 -26.08 -21.61 -4.46
N ALA A 274 -24.76 -21.45 -4.41
CA ALA A 274 -23.89 -22.37 -3.68
C ALA A 274 -24.21 -22.39 -2.18
N LEU A 275 -24.37 -21.22 -1.56
CA LEU A 275 -24.70 -21.11 -0.15
C LEU A 275 -26.11 -21.65 0.15
N SER A 276 -27.12 -21.34 -0.67
CA SER A 276 -28.47 -21.88 -0.52
C SER A 276 -28.48 -23.41 -0.59
N SER A 277 -27.66 -24.00 -1.45
CA SER A 277 -27.53 -25.46 -1.61
C SER A 277 -26.71 -26.14 -0.49
N ASN A 278 -26.04 -25.37 0.37
CA ASN A 278 -25.26 -25.87 1.50
C ASN A 278 -25.71 -25.22 2.83
N PRO A 279 -26.85 -25.65 3.42
CA PRO A 279 -27.32 -25.11 4.71
C PRO A 279 -26.33 -25.33 5.87
N SER A 280 -25.46 -26.34 5.76
CA SER A 280 -24.40 -26.61 6.76
C SER A 280 -23.22 -25.65 6.70
N SER A 281 -23.12 -24.81 5.66
CA SER A 281 -22.02 -23.88 5.42
C SER A 281 -21.59 -23.15 6.70
N CYS A 282 -20.29 -23.06 6.91
CA CYS A 282 -19.70 -22.36 8.05
C CYS A 282 -19.50 -20.86 7.79
N LEU A 283 -19.86 -20.36 6.60
CA LEU A 283 -19.60 -18.98 6.20
C LEU A 283 -20.44 -18.01 7.04
N ARG A 284 -19.76 -17.03 7.65
CA ARG A 284 -20.33 -16.01 8.53
C ARG A 284 -20.13 -14.61 7.99
N ASP A 285 -19.00 -14.36 7.34
CA ASP A 285 -18.64 -13.05 6.81
C ASP A 285 -18.34 -13.16 5.30
N LEU A 286 -19.15 -12.47 4.49
CA LEU A 286 -18.96 -12.35 3.05
C LEU A 286 -18.81 -10.88 2.66
N ASP A 287 -17.64 -10.53 2.15
CA ASP A 287 -17.36 -9.17 1.68
C ASP A 287 -17.34 -9.13 0.15
N LEU A 288 -18.33 -8.48 -0.44
CA LEU A 288 -18.50 -8.27 -1.87
C LEU A 288 -18.53 -6.77 -2.21
N SER A 289 -18.11 -5.90 -1.30
CA SER A 289 -18.01 -4.45 -1.54
C SER A 289 -17.17 -4.14 -2.78
N TYR A 290 -17.43 -3.02 -3.45
CA TYR A 290 -16.72 -2.64 -4.68
C TYR A 290 -16.84 -3.65 -5.83
N ASN A 291 -17.99 -4.31 -5.97
CA ASN A 291 -18.35 -5.12 -7.13
C ASN A 291 -19.64 -4.60 -7.77
N HIS A 292 -20.29 -5.38 -8.63
CA HIS A 292 -21.60 -5.06 -9.19
C HIS A 292 -22.58 -6.23 -8.97
N PRO A 293 -23.12 -6.42 -7.75
CA PRO A 293 -23.96 -7.56 -7.42
C PRO A 293 -25.32 -7.57 -8.14
N GLY A 294 -25.70 -6.46 -8.77
CA GLY A 294 -27.00 -6.28 -9.42
C GLY A 294 -28.17 -6.36 -8.42
N VAL A 295 -29.39 -6.31 -8.96
CA VAL A 295 -30.61 -6.33 -8.13
C VAL A 295 -30.88 -7.76 -7.65
N VAL A 296 -30.73 -8.75 -8.54
CA VAL A 296 -31.02 -10.15 -8.25
C VAL A 296 -29.98 -10.73 -7.30
N GLY A 297 -28.69 -10.53 -7.59
CA GLY A 297 -27.61 -11.04 -6.76
C GLY A 297 -27.65 -10.45 -5.35
N ARG A 298 -27.90 -9.14 -5.22
CA ARG A 298 -28.12 -8.48 -3.92
C ARG A 298 -29.28 -9.09 -3.15
N LYS A 299 -30.43 -9.28 -3.81
CA LYS A 299 -31.61 -9.86 -3.18
C LYS A 299 -31.32 -11.27 -2.65
N LEU A 300 -30.81 -12.17 -3.51
CA LEU A 300 -30.53 -13.56 -3.12
C LEU A 300 -29.53 -13.66 -1.96
N LEU A 301 -28.49 -12.81 -1.94
CA LEU A 301 -27.52 -12.78 -0.84
C LEU A 301 -28.11 -12.20 0.45
N SER A 302 -29.00 -11.21 0.34
CA SER A 302 -29.69 -10.64 1.51
C SER A 302 -30.71 -11.61 2.09
N ASP A 303 -31.46 -12.33 1.25
CA ASP A 303 -32.39 -13.38 1.68
C ASP A 303 -31.66 -14.47 2.49
N LEU A 304 -30.42 -14.81 2.11
CA LEU A 304 -29.55 -15.74 2.86
C LEU A 304 -29.05 -15.18 4.21
N LEU A 305 -28.91 -13.86 4.33
CA LEU A 305 -28.51 -13.20 5.58
C LEU A 305 -29.69 -13.16 6.57
N ASP A 306 -30.90 -12.95 6.06
CA ASP A 306 -32.12 -12.83 6.86
C ASP A 306 -32.68 -14.19 7.31
N ASP A 307 -32.34 -15.28 6.60
CA ASP A 307 -32.80 -16.63 6.93
C ASP A 307 -31.95 -17.27 8.07
N PRO A 308 -32.55 -17.56 9.25
CA PRO A 308 -31.84 -18.11 10.40
C PRO A 308 -31.33 -19.55 10.21
N CYS A 309 -31.73 -20.23 9.14
CA CYS A 309 -31.21 -21.56 8.80
C CYS A 309 -29.75 -21.50 8.32
N TYR A 310 -29.29 -20.32 7.87
CA TYR A 310 -27.91 -20.10 7.42
C TYR A 310 -27.08 -19.39 8.49
N LYS A 311 -25.75 -19.59 8.46
CA LYS A 311 -24.82 -19.01 9.45
C LYS A 311 -24.25 -17.64 9.05
N LEU A 312 -24.66 -17.09 7.91
CA LEU A 312 -24.18 -15.80 7.43
C LEU A 312 -24.64 -14.71 8.40
N LYS A 313 -23.73 -13.83 8.83
CA LYS A 313 -23.98 -12.77 9.81
C LYS A 313 -23.62 -11.39 9.28
N THR A 314 -22.61 -11.35 8.42
CA THR A 314 -22.12 -10.11 7.83
C THR A 314 -22.08 -10.27 6.33
N LEU A 315 -22.79 -9.39 5.63
CA LEU A 315 -22.73 -9.24 4.19
C LEU A 315 -22.39 -7.78 3.87
N ARG A 316 -21.27 -7.55 3.18
CA ARG A 316 -20.89 -6.21 2.71
C ARG A 316 -21.10 -6.10 1.20
N LEU A 317 -21.89 -5.11 0.79
CA LEU A 317 -22.22 -4.81 -0.61
C LEU A 317 -22.05 -3.31 -0.92
N ASP A 318 -21.22 -2.63 -0.14
CA ASP A 318 -21.00 -1.19 -0.20
C ASP A 318 -20.21 -0.80 -1.46
N HIS A 319 -20.38 0.45 -1.90
CA HIS A 319 -19.70 1.04 -3.06
C HIS A 319 -19.81 0.21 -4.35
N ASP A 320 -20.95 -0.43 -4.56
CA ASP A 320 -21.21 -1.20 -5.75
C ASP A 320 -21.48 -0.33 -6.98
N GLY A 321 -21.39 -0.92 -8.17
CA GLY A 321 -21.71 -0.20 -9.40
C GLY A 321 -21.08 -0.80 -10.64
N LYS A 322 -21.66 -0.49 -11.80
CA LYS A 322 -21.14 -0.97 -13.10
C LYS A 322 -19.71 -0.48 -13.37
N SER A 323 -19.32 0.67 -12.82
CA SER A 323 -17.94 1.18 -12.86
C SER A 323 -16.91 0.26 -12.20
N ARG A 324 -17.35 -0.67 -11.33
CA ARG A 324 -16.48 -1.68 -10.70
C ARG A 324 -16.13 -2.84 -11.63
N LEU A 325 -16.79 -2.94 -12.79
CA LEU A 325 -16.55 -3.96 -13.81
C LEU A 325 -15.44 -3.52 -14.78
N THR A 326 -14.33 -3.08 -14.22
CA THR A 326 -13.10 -2.69 -14.91
C THR A 326 -11.91 -3.36 -14.23
N THR A 327 -10.84 -3.62 -14.98
CA THR A 327 -9.63 -4.28 -14.45
C THR A 327 -8.75 -3.31 -13.68
N GLY A 328 -7.98 -3.84 -12.73
CA GLY A 328 -6.99 -3.06 -11.97
C GLY A 328 -7.60 -1.90 -11.18
N LEU A 329 -6.78 -0.88 -10.88
CA LEU A 329 -7.17 0.21 -9.98
C LEU A 329 -8.21 1.18 -10.59
N TRP A 330 -8.43 1.14 -11.90
CA TRP A 330 -9.45 1.94 -12.58
C TRP A 330 -10.88 1.67 -12.08
N LYS A 331 -11.13 0.52 -11.45
CA LYS A 331 -12.41 0.26 -10.77
C LYS A 331 -12.69 1.21 -9.61
N TYR A 332 -11.65 1.88 -9.10
CA TYR A 332 -11.71 2.89 -8.06
C TYR A 332 -11.62 4.32 -8.59
N TYR A 333 -11.71 4.50 -9.91
CA TYR A 333 -11.51 5.80 -10.53
C TYR A 333 -12.38 6.88 -9.88
N GLN A 334 -11.72 7.94 -9.45
CA GLN A 334 -12.31 9.14 -8.89
C GLN A 334 -11.98 10.29 -9.81
N GLU A 335 -13.02 10.90 -10.35
CA GLU A 335 -12.86 12.14 -11.07
C GLU A 335 -12.54 13.27 -10.08
N LEU A 336 -11.43 13.96 -10.31
CA LEU A 336 -10.98 15.09 -9.50
C LEU A 336 -10.94 16.36 -10.33
N SER A 337 -11.23 17.49 -9.69
CA SER A 337 -11.27 18.81 -10.31
C SER A 337 -10.47 19.80 -9.47
N ILE A 338 -9.56 20.52 -10.10
CA ILE A 338 -8.65 21.44 -9.44
C ILE A 338 -9.41 22.72 -9.03
N SER A 339 -9.27 23.13 -7.77
CA SER A 339 -9.89 24.36 -7.26
C SER A 339 -9.17 25.61 -7.79
N GLY A 340 -9.93 26.53 -8.37
CA GLY A 340 -9.41 27.74 -9.03
C GLY A 340 -9.02 28.88 -8.09
N MET A 341 -8.28 28.61 -7.02
CA MET A 341 -7.75 29.67 -6.15
C MET A 341 -6.29 29.40 -5.79
N ALA A 342 -5.38 29.65 -6.74
CA ALA A 342 -4.01 29.98 -6.40
C ALA A 342 -3.76 31.42 -6.86
N SER A 343 -3.76 32.32 -5.89
CA SER A 343 -3.49 33.76 -5.99
C SER A 343 -2.03 34.01 -6.41
N SER A 344 -1.73 33.80 -7.70
CA SER A 344 -0.45 34.19 -8.30
C SER A 344 -0.59 34.28 -9.82
N ASN A 345 -0.06 35.34 -10.44
CA ASN A 345 -0.14 35.62 -11.88
C ASN A 345 0.55 34.58 -12.79
N ASN A 346 1.19 33.55 -12.23
CA ASN A 346 2.08 32.63 -12.95
C ASN A 346 1.55 31.17 -13.00
N ILE A 347 0.29 30.93 -12.61
CA ILE A 347 -0.38 29.63 -12.75
C ILE A 347 -1.57 29.78 -13.70
N ILE A 348 -1.62 28.93 -14.72
CA ILE A 348 -2.76 28.77 -15.63
C ILE A 348 -3.50 27.48 -15.25
N LEU A 349 -4.82 27.61 -15.06
CA LEU A 349 -5.74 26.49 -14.83
C LEU A 349 -6.52 26.27 -16.13
N SER A 350 -6.51 25.05 -16.65
CA SER A 350 -7.28 24.71 -17.84
C SER A 350 -8.79 24.88 -17.61
N GLU A 351 -9.55 25.18 -18.67
CA GLU A 351 -11.00 25.39 -18.60
C GLU A 351 -11.76 24.21 -17.98
N ASP A 352 -11.33 22.98 -18.28
CA ASP A 352 -11.89 21.73 -17.75
C ASP A 352 -11.49 21.44 -16.29
N ARG A 353 -10.63 22.29 -15.71
CA ARG A 353 -10.07 22.19 -14.35
C ARG A 353 -9.29 20.90 -14.09
N LYS A 354 -8.72 20.29 -15.12
CA LYS A 354 -7.90 19.08 -14.99
C LYS A 354 -6.40 19.35 -15.08
N GLY A 355 -6.01 20.47 -15.69
CA GLY A 355 -4.61 20.85 -15.92
C GLY A 355 -4.19 22.09 -15.14
N LEU A 356 -2.98 22.05 -14.61
CA LEU A 356 -2.27 23.22 -14.11
C LEU A 356 -0.93 23.36 -14.84
N LEU A 357 -0.66 24.57 -15.31
CA LEU A 357 0.64 24.96 -15.85
C LEU A 357 1.20 26.10 -14.99
N ARG A 358 2.42 25.93 -14.51
CA ARG A 358 3.16 26.99 -13.80
C ARG A 358 4.22 27.55 -14.74
N CYS A 359 4.06 28.83 -15.06
CA CYS A 359 4.93 29.59 -15.95
C CYS A 359 6.14 30.15 -15.20
N PRO A 360 7.29 30.36 -15.88
CA PRO A 360 8.41 31.11 -15.33
C PRO A 360 7.98 32.54 -14.99
N GLU A 361 8.71 33.21 -14.10
CA GLU A 361 8.50 34.63 -13.90
C GLU A 361 9.07 35.47 -15.05
N PRO A 362 8.44 36.61 -15.40
CA PRO A 362 9.02 37.55 -16.34
C PRO A 362 10.32 38.17 -15.81
N GLU A 363 11.32 38.34 -16.69
CA GLU A 363 12.68 38.80 -16.36
C GLU A 363 12.76 40.16 -15.60
N TYR A 364 11.71 40.99 -15.61
CA TYR A 364 11.72 42.29 -14.96
C TYR A 364 11.38 42.25 -13.45
N MET A 365 10.92 41.12 -12.90
CA MET A 365 10.59 40.96 -11.48
C MET A 365 11.75 40.48 -10.59
N TYR A 366 12.88 40.06 -11.16
CA TYR A 366 14.06 39.58 -10.43
C TYR A 366 14.73 40.61 -9.49
N ASN A 367 14.26 41.87 -9.47
CA ASN A 367 14.88 42.99 -8.74
C ASN A 367 14.20 43.39 -7.41
N GLN A 368 13.26 42.62 -6.87
CA GLN A 368 12.66 42.92 -5.55
C GLN A 368 13.21 42.03 -4.42
N PRO A 369 13.62 42.60 -3.26
CA PRO A 369 14.17 41.82 -2.15
C PRO A 369 13.07 41.07 -1.37
N TYR A 370 13.14 39.72 -1.33
CA TYR A 370 12.13 38.88 -0.69
C TYR A 370 12.52 38.37 0.71
N LYS A 371 11.55 38.36 1.64
CA LYS A 371 11.66 37.85 3.02
C LYS A 371 11.32 36.35 3.08
N THR A 372 12.20 35.57 3.68
CA THR A 372 12.17 34.10 3.74
C THR A 372 11.21 33.57 4.81
N SER A 373 10.20 32.82 4.39
CA SER A 373 9.50 31.81 5.20
C SER A 373 9.15 30.59 4.32
N GLU A 374 8.97 29.40 4.89
CA GLU A 374 8.66 28.17 4.12
C GLU A 374 7.38 28.28 3.27
N ARG A 375 6.45 29.19 3.61
CA ARG A 375 5.27 29.54 2.81
C ARG A 375 5.60 30.11 1.43
N VAL A 376 6.87 30.42 1.16
CA VAL A 376 7.33 31.06 -0.09
C VAL A 376 7.81 30.02 -1.11
N ARG A 377 8.06 28.74 -0.76
CA ARG A 377 8.66 27.77 -1.71
C ARG A 377 7.69 27.02 -2.61
N TRP A 378 6.44 26.84 -2.18
CA TRP A 378 5.44 26.05 -2.90
C TRP A 378 4.13 26.81 -2.98
N GLN A 379 3.53 26.83 -4.17
CA GLN A 379 2.14 27.22 -4.39
C GLN A 379 1.28 25.97 -4.25
N VAL A 380 0.24 26.05 -3.41
CA VAL A 380 -0.60 24.91 -3.03
C VAL A 380 -2.00 25.09 -3.58
N THR A 381 -2.47 24.11 -4.34
CA THR A 381 -3.83 24.04 -4.85
C THR A 381 -4.48 22.73 -4.41
N TYR A 382 -5.78 22.76 -4.12
CA TYR A 382 -6.55 21.59 -3.70
C TYR A 382 -7.49 21.14 -4.81
N CYS A 383 -7.90 19.87 -4.80
CA CYS A 383 -9.06 19.43 -5.57
C CYS A 383 -10.36 19.80 -4.83
N LEU A 384 -11.46 19.92 -5.57
CA LEU A 384 -12.78 20.25 -5.03
C LEU A 384 -13.39 19.09 -4.25
N GLU A 385 -13.07 17.87 -4.66
CA GLU A 385 -13.61 16.64 -4.11
C GLU A 385 -12.91 16.25 -2.81
N LYS A 386 -13.69 16.10 -1.74
CA LYS A 386 -13.23 15.55 -0.47
C LYS A 386 -13.42 14.04 -0.47
N LEU A 387 -12.37 13.29 -0.14
CA LEU A 387 -12.41 11.84 -0.13
C LEU A 387 -12.62 11.33 1.31
N THR A 388 -13.59 10.44 1.48
CA THR A 388 -13.96 9.87 2.79
C THR A 388 -14.40 8.42 2.63
N ASP A 389 -14.04 7.58 3.60
CA ASP A 389 -14.66 6.27 3.84
C ASP A 389 -14.76 5.37 2.59
N GLY A 390 -13.74 5.45 1.72
CA GLY A 390 -13.78 4.83 0.41
C GLY A 390 -12.41 4.48 -0.17
N ARG A 391 -12.42 3.77 -1.30
CA ARG A 391 -11.24 3.54 -2.13
C ARG A 391 -11.31 4.40 -3.36
N PHE A 392 -10.23 5.11 -3.64
CA PHE A 392 -10.15 6.09 -4.70
C PHE A 392 -8.87 5.92 -5.49
N TYR A 393 -8.97 6.03 -6.80
CA TYR A 393 -7.84 5.99 -7.70
C TYR A 393 -7.93 7.15 -8.68
N TRP A 394 -6.81 7.81 -8.90
CA TRP A 394 -6.69 8.79 -9.98
C TRP A 394 -5.27 8.75 -10.51
N GLU A 395 -5.11 9.22 -11.74
CA GLU A 395 -3.80 9.29 -12.36
C GLU A 395 -3.46 10.74 -12.69
N VAL A 396 -2.18 11.06 -12.64
CA VAL A 396 -1.64 12.38 -12.95
C VAL A 396 -0.47 12.25 -13.90
N GLN A 397 -0.51 13.02 -14.98
CA GLN A 397 0.64 13.25 -15.84
C GLN A 397 1.33 14.53 -15.39
N TRP A 398 2.66 14.54 -15.36
CA TRP A 398 3.40 15.71 -14.89
C TRP A 398 4.74 15.88 -15.60
N SER A 399 5.25 17.11 -15.53
CA SER A 399 6.57 17.51 -16.03
C SER A 399 7.22 18.54 -15.10
N GLY A 400 8.55 18.59 -15.09
CA GLY A 400 9.33 19.54 -14.30
C GLY A 400 9.47 19.12 -12.84
N PHE A 401 9.07 20.01 -11.92
CA PHE A 401 9.07 19.75 -10.48
C PHE A 401 7.65 19.96 -9.93
N VAL A 402 7.06 18.91 -9.37
CA VAL A 402 5.70 18.91 -8.81
C VAL A 402 5.67 18.16 -7.48
N SER A 403 4.63 18.38 -6.68
CA SER A 403 4.29 17.48 -5.59
C SER A 403 2.79 17.24 -5.56
N ILE A 404 2.41 15.99 -5.30
CA ILE A 404 1.03 15.52 -5.23
C ILE A 404 0.80 14.87 -3.87
N GLY A 405 -0.40 14.92 -3.33
CA GLY A 405 -0.61 14.40 -1.99
C GLY A 405 -2.03 14.48 -1.49
N LEU A 406 -2.18 14.24 -0.19
CA LEU A 406 -3.43 14.38 0.55
C LEU A 406 -3.21 15.27 1.78
N LYS A 407 -4.17 16.16 2.05
CA LYS A 407 -4.31 16.85 3.33
C LYS A 407 -5.47 16.25 4.10
N GLU A 408 -5.27 15.88 5.35
CA GLU A 408 -6.39 15.55 6.22
C GLU A 408 -6.91 16.82 6.89
N ASP A 409 -8.23 16.98 6.87
CA ASP A 409 -8.91 18.16 7.40
C ASP A 409 -8.69 18.28 8.92
N PHE A 410 -8.32 19.50 9.37
CA PHE A 410 -8.18 19.89 10.78
C PHE A 410 -7.20 19.09 11.65
N SER A 411 -6.46 18.11 11.10
CA SER A 411 -5.44 17.36 11.84
C SER A 411 -4.02 17.90 11.65
N GLY A 412 -3.81 18.75 10.64
CA GLY A 412 -2.47 19.18 10.23
C GLY A 412 -1.64 18.08 9.58
N LYS A 413 -2.23 16.90 9.32
CA LYS A 413 -1.58 15.77 8.67
C LYS A 413 -1.59 15.95 7.15
N THR A 414 -0.42 15.78 6.57
CA THR A 414 -0.20 15.90 5.13
C THR A 414 0.71 14.78 4.63
N LEU A 415 0.28 14.09 3.58
CA LEU A 415 1.08 13.08 2.88
C LEU A 415 1.43 13.63 1.50
N LYS A 416 2.71 13.86 1.22
CA LYS A 416 3.19 14.50 -0.01
C LYS A 416 4.16 13.55 -0.72
N PHE A 417 3.91 13.32 -2.00
CA PHE A 417 4.86 12.69 -2.91
C PHE A 417 5.42 13.80 -3.81
N VAL A 418 6.69 14.09 -3.61
CA VAL A 418 7.43 15.18 -4.24
C VAL A 418 8.24 14.59 -5.39
N CYS A 419 8.14 15.17 -6.58
CA CYS A 419 8.61 14.54 -7.81
C CYS A 419 9.42 15.52 -8.64
N HIS A 420 10.65 15.15 -8.92
CA HIS A 420 11.58 15.87 -9.78
C HIS A 420 12.07 14.93 -10.90
N SER A 421 12.57 15.48 -12.00
CA SER A 421 12.97 14.71 -13.20
C SER A 421 13.81 13.45 -12.91
N LEU A 422 14.67 13.50 -11.89
CA LEU A 422 15.59 12.41 -11.52
C LEU A 422 15.25 11.71 -10.19
N GLN A 423 14.33 12.23 -9.39
CA GLN A 423 14.15 11.79 -7.99
C GLN A 423 12.70 11.96 -7.52
N TYR A 424 12.30 11.14 -6.55
CA TYR A 424 11.08 11.40 -5.79
C TYR A 424 11.31 11.27 -4.30
N ALA A 425 10.50 11.98 -3.52
CA ALA A 425 10.51 11.95 -2.08
C ALA A 425 9.08 11.79 -1.54
N ALA A 426 8.87 10.84 -0.64
CA ALA A 426 7.63 10.69 0.09
C ALA A 426 7.79 11.32 1.49
N ILE A 427 6.93 12.30 1.80
CA ILE A 427 6.97 13.10 3.02
C ILE A 427 5.64 12.95 3.75
N HIS A 428 5.68 12.45 4.98
CA HIS A 428 4.56 12.52 5.91
C HIS A 428 4.86 13.64 6.91
N GLU A 429 3.99 14.63 6.95
CA GLU A 429 4.07 15.79 7.83
C GLU A 429 2.84 15.82 8.73
N GLU A 430 3.02 16.13 10.01
CA GLU A 430 1.93 16.31 10.96
C GLU A 430 2.27 17.46 11.88
N ASN A 431 1.36 18.44 12.00
CA ASN A 431 1.55 19.65 12.81
C ASN A 431 2.88 20.37 12.50
N MET A 432 3.18 20.54 11.20
CA MET A 432 4.41 21.17 10.68
C MET A 432 5.70 20.44 11.05
N ARG A 433 5.63 19.18 11.48
CA ARG A 433 6.80 18.32 11.74
C ARG A 433 6.83 17.18 10.74
N ILE A 434 7.97 16.98 10.10
CA ILE A 434 8.20 15.81 9.25
C ILE A 434 8.23 14.58 10.17
N LYS A 435 7.28 13.67 9.98
CA LYS A 435 7.14 12.39 10.69
C LYS A 435 7.84 11.25 9.95
N THR A 436 7.89 11.31 8.63
CA THR A 436 8.59 10.33 7.79
C THR A 436 9.08 11.02 6.53
N LEU A 437 10.32 10.74 6.15
CA LEU A 437 10.92 11.18 4.89
C LEU A 437 11.57 9.98 4.23
N TYR A 438 11.16 9.69 3.00
CA TYR A 438 11.75 8.68 2.15
C TYR A 438 12.17 9.33 0.85
N THR A 439 13.40 9.13 0.40
CA THR A 439 13.95 9.73 -0.82
C THR A 439 14.56 8.66 -1.70
N VAL A 440 14.22 8.65 -2.98
CA VAL A 440 14.78 7.71 -3.97
C VAL A 440 15.28 8.48 -5.17
N VAL A 441 16.46 8.09 -5.63
CA VAL A 441 16.99 8.47 -6.94
C VAL A 441 16.54 7.41 -7.93
N ASP A 442 15.78 7.83 -8.95
CA ASP A 442 15.28 6.94 -10.00
C ASP A 442 16.42 6.68 -11.02
N PRO A 443 16.99 5.46 -11.10
CA PRO A 443 18.15 5.19 -11.96
C PRO A 443 17.81 5.18 -13.45
N ASP A 444 16.52 4.98 -13.80
CA ASP A 444 16.06 4.69 -15.16
C ASP A 444 15.41 5.91 -15.85
N SER A 445 15.74 7.13 -15.41
CA SER A 445 15.05 8.34 -15.86
C SER A 445 15.25 8.62 -17.35
N SER A 446 14.20 8.44 -18.15
CA SER A 446 14.08 9.04 -19.48
C SER A 446 13.57 10.49 -19.36
N PRO A 447 14.06 11.41 -20.21
CA PRO A 447 13.52 12.77 -20.28
C PRO A 447 12.17 12.74 -21.01
N GLY A 448 11.06 12.94 -20.28
CA GLY A 448 9.70 13.01 -20.81
C GLY A 448 8.64 13.20 -19.72
N PRO A 449 7.39 13.55 -20.07
CA PRO A 449 6.29 13.61 -19.10
C PRO A 449 6.10 12.24 -18.46
N LYS A 450 6.04 12.22 -17.13
CA LYS A 450 5.87 11.00 -16.33
C LYS A 450 4.42 10.91 -15.88
N ARG A 451 3.92 9.68 -15.75
CA ARG A 451 2.54 9.39 -15.30
C ARG A 451 2.57 8.62 -13.99
N PHE A 452 1.79 9.08 -13.02
CA PHE A 452 1.62 8.41 -11.73
C PHE A 452 0.17 8.02 -11.50
N GLY A 453 -0.02 6.83 -10.93
CA GLY A 453 -1.26 6.43 -10.31
C GLY A 453 -1.21 6.68 -8.82
N VAL A 454 -2.28 7.23 -8.26
CA VAL A 454 -2.45 7.44 -6.83
C VAL A 454 -3.65 6.63 -6.38
N TYR A 455 -3.43 5.73 -5.42
CA TYR A 455 -4.46 4.87 -4.86
C TYR A 455 -4.59 5.13 -3.37
N LEU A 456 -5.75 5.63 -2.96
CA LEU A 456 -6.15 5.81 -1.57
C LEU A 456 -7.05 4.65 -1.15
N ASP A 457 -6.60 3.88 -0.17
CA ASP A 457 -7.42 2.91 0.55
C ASP A 457 -7.73 3.49 1.94
N TYR A 458 -8.76 4.33 2.00
CA TYR A 458 -9.09 5.08 3.23
C TYR A 458 -9.32 4.15 4.43
N PRO A 459 -10.12 3.05 4.31
CA PRO A 459 -10.36 2.16 5.45
C PRO A 459 -9.11 1.42 5.94
N GLU A 460 -8.19 1.08 5.03
CA GLU A 460 -6.92 0.43 5.40
C GLU A 460 -5.84 1.43 5.84
N GLY A 461 -6.08 2.73 5.68
CA GLY A 461 -5.11 3.74 6.07
C GLY A 461 -3.90 3.83 5.13
N THR A 462 -4.07 3.52 3.85
CA THR A 462 -2.95 3.50 2.89
C THR A 462 -3.12 4.51 1.76
N LEU A 463 -2.01 5.13 1.38
CA LEU A 463 -1.91 5.98 0.17
C LEU A 463 -0.70 5.51 -0.64
N SER A 464 -0.97 4.87 -1.76
CA SER A 464 0.02 4.24 -2.63
C SER A 464 0.24 5.05 -3.91
N PHE A 465 1.49 5.13 -4.34
CA PHE A 465 1.92 5.78 -5.57
C PHE A 465 2.53 4.75 -6.50
N TYR A 466 2.19 4.83 -7.78
CA TYR A 466 2.66 3.92 -8.83
C TYR A 466 3.20 4.72 -10.01
N SER A 467 4.33 4.31 -10.57
CA SER A 467 4.77 4.72 -11.91
C SER A 467 3.99 3.96 -12.95
N ILE A 468 3.45 4.67 -13.94
CA ILE A 468 2.65 4.11 -15.02
C ILE A 468 3.44 4.24 -16.32
N SER A 469 3.64 3.10 -16.97
CA SER A 469 4.17 2.99 -18.33
C SER A 469 3.13 2.35 -19.23
N SER A 470 3.35 2.33 -20.56
CA SER A 470 2.36 1.84 -21.54
C SER A 470 1.89 0.40 -21.31
N HIS A 471 2.67 -0.43 -20.60
CA HIS A 471 2.36 -1.84 -20.39
C HIS A 471 2.52 -2.32 -18.95
N ASP A 472 2.87 -1.45 -18.00
CA ASP A 472 3.15 -1.86 -16.63
C ASP A 472 2.92 -0.74 -15.61
N MET A 473 2.53 -1.15 -14.39
CA MET A 473 2.32 -0.29 -13.24
C MET A 473 3.29 -0.71 -12.13
N LYS A 474 4.31 0.10 -11.89
CA LYS A 474 5.34 -0.16 -10.88
C LYS A 474 5.03 0.59 -9.59
N HIS A 475 4.85 -0.13 -8.50
CA HIS A 475 4.72 0.48 -7.17
C HIS A 475 5.97 1.30 -6.82
N LEU A 476 5.76 2.50 -6.27
CA LEU A 476 6.83 3.40 -5.85
C LEU A 476 6.90 3.52 -4.33
N TYR A 477 5.78 3.82 -3.70
CA TYR A 477 5.72 4.04 -2.26
C TYR A 477 4.30 3.93 -1.71
N THR A 478 4.16 3.51 -0.46
CA THR A 478 2.88 3.54 0.27
C THR A 478 3.05 4.19 1.62
N PHE A 479 2.30 5.26 1.86
CA PHE A 479 2.12 5.81 3.21
C PHE A 479 1.15 4.94 4.00
N HIS A 480 1.41 4.82 5.30
CA HIS A 480 0.55 4.12 6.23
C HIS A 480 0.20 5.04 7.41
N THR A 481 -1.06 5.42 7.49
CA THR A 481 -1.56 6.32 8.51
C THR A 481 -3.01 6.01 8.82
N THR A 482 -3.50 6.42 9.98
CA THR A 482 -4.93 6.34 10.26
C THR A 482 -5.60 7.61 9.73
N PHE A 483 -6.59 7.45 8.85
CA PHE A 483 -7.45 8.54 8.43
C PHE A 483 -8.70 8.58 9.31
N ASN A 484 -8.92 9.71 9.96
CA ASN A 484 -10.05 9.94 10.88
C ASN A 484 -10.95 11.08 10.42
N LYS A 485 -10.51 11.83 9.39
CA LYS A 485 -11.23 12.97 8.82
C LYS A 485 -11.20 12.89 7.29
N PRO A 486 -12.07 13.65 6.59
CA PRO A 486 -11.98 13.80 5.14
C PRO A 486 -10.58 14.22 4.71
N VAL A 487 -10.13 13.67 3.58
CA VAL A 487 -8.85 14.03 2.98
C VAL A 487 -9.07 14.73 1.64
N ASN A 488 -8.34 15.83 1.44
CA ASN A 488 -8.37 16.61 0.21
C ASN A 488 -7.13 16.31 -0.63
N PRO A 489 -7.30 15.84 -1.87
CA PRO A 489 -6.20 15.79 -2.83
C PRO A 489 -5.60 17.18 -3.02
N MET A 490 -4.27 17.23 -2.98
CA MET A 490 -3.50 18.46 -3.10
C MET A 490 -2.43 18.34 -4.18
N ILE A 491 -2.14 19.47 -4.80
CA ILE A 491 -1.10 19.66 -5.79
C ILE A 491 -0.26 20.84 -5.34
N HIS A 492 1.06 20.66 -5.31
CA HIS A 492 2.03 21.70 -5.05
C HIS A 492 2.90 21.91 -6.28
N LEU A 493 3.04 23.17 -6.69
CA LEU A 493 3.97 23.61 -7.72
C LEU A 493 5.03 24.50 -7.07
N PRO A 494 6.31 24.39 -7.44
CA PRO A 494 7.35 25.24 -6.88
C PRO A 494 7.06 26.69 -7.23
N ASN A 495 7.38 27.59 -6.32
CA ASN A 495 7.37 29.01 -6.61
C ASN A 495 8.44 29.30 -7.70
N PRO A 496 8.13 30.05 -8.77
CA PRO A 496 9.07 30.36 -9.84
C PRO A 496 10.41 30.95 -9.35
N HIS A 497 10.43 31.68 -8.22
CA HIS A 497 11.68 32.20 -7.64
C HIS A 497 12.64 31.12 -7.09
N VAL A 498 12.16 29.89 -6.89
CA VAL A 498 12.91 28.80 -6.24
C VAL A 498 13.42 27.78 -7.25
N VAL A 499 12.69 27.59 -8.36
CA VAL A 499 13.01 26.61 -9.39
C VAL A 499 12.66 27.21 -10.76
N ASP A 500 13.69 27.49 -11.56
CA ASP A 500 13.53 27.91 -12.94
C ASP A 500 13.02 26.76 -13.83
N GLY A 501 12.36 27.09 -14.94
CA GLY A 501 11.83 26.14 -15.93
C GLY A 501 10.31 26.02 -15.88
N LEU A 502 9.69 25.10 -16.62
CA LEU A 502 8.24 24.87 -16.63
C LEU A 502 7.88 23.68 -15.71
N SER A 503 6.74 23.78 -15.01
CA SER A 503 6.14 22.65 -14.29
C SER A 503 4.69 22.53 -14.70
N SER A 504 4.26 21.33 -15.05
CA SER A 504 2.88 21.06 -15.40
C SER A 504 2.39 19.80 -14.72
N ILE A 505 1.09 19.76 -14.47
CA ILE A 505 0.39 18.58 -13.99
C ILE A 505 -1.01 18.53 -14.58
N ILE A 506 -1.41 17.36 -15.03
CA ILE A 506 -2.70 17.09 -15.66
C ILE A 506 -3.30 15.86 -14.96
N ILE A 507 -4.50 16.02 -14.42
CA ILE A 507 -5.31 14.90 -13.90
C ILE A 507 -5.85 14.14 -15.10
N VAL A 508 -5.51 12.86 -15.19
CA VAL A 508 -5.92 12.02 -16.32
C VAL A 508 -7.37 11.59 -16.12
N THR A 509 -8.20 11.85 -17.13
CA THR A 509 -9.65 11.61 -17.08
C THR A 509 -10.11 10.35 -17.82
N GLN A 510 -9.20 9.70 -18.55
CA GLN A 510 -9.53 8.54 -19.38
C GLN A 510 -8.51 7.41 -19.21
N SER A 511 -8.99 6.18 -19.31
CA SER A 511 -8.16 4.97 -19.28
C SER A 511 -7.11 4.99 -20.40
N PRO A 512 -5.91 4.43 -20.20
CA PRO A 512 -4.86 4.39 -21.24
C PRO A 512 -5.31 3.81 -22.60
N ASP A 513 -6.36 2.98 -22.62
CA ASP A 513 -6.93 2.41 -23.85
C ASP A 513 -7.62 3.44 -24.76
N SER A 514 -7.83 4.67 -24.29
CA SER A 514 -8.52 5.73 -25.02
C SER A 514 -7.71 7.03 -25.12
N VAL A 515 -6.53 6.97 -25.77
CA VAL A 515 -5.92 8.07 -26.54
C VAL A 515 -4.72 8.79 -25.89
N GLN A 516 -3.60 8.82 -26.63
CA GLN A 516 -2.39 9.65 -26.44
C GLN A 516 -2.52 11.08 -27.04
N HIS A 517 -3.65 11.40 -27.69
CA HIS A 517 -3.85 12.63 -28.48
C HIS A 517 -4.50 13.82 -27.73
N THR A 518 -5.24 13.63 -26.64
CA THR A 518 -5.95 14.71 -25.94
C THR A 518 -5.03 15.57 -25.06
N GLU A 519 -3.95 15.00 -24.54
CA GLU A 519 -3.09 15.65 -23.54
C GLU A 519 -2.00 16.54 -24.17
N ALA A 520 -1.49 16.17 -25.34
CA ALA A 520 -0.61 17.04 -26.13
C ALA A 520 -1.38 18.29 -26.63
N GLN A 521 -2.67 18.13 -26.93
CA GLN A 521 -3.57 19.23 -27.26
C GLN A 521 -3.84 20.13 -26.05
N LEU A 522 -4.04 19.57 -24.85
CA LEU A 522 -4.21 20.37 -23.64
C LEU A 522 -2.92 21.13 -23.25
N PHE A 523 -1.74 20.53 -23.46
CA PHE A 523 -0.48 21.23 -23.26
C PHE A 523 -0.27 22.34 -24.30
N GLN A 524 -0.56 22.08 -25.58
CA GLN A 524 -0.57 23.13 -26.62
C GLN A 524 -1.59 24.23 -26.31
N GLN A 525 -2.77 23.89 -25.81
CA GLN A 525 -3.80 24.85 -25.42
C GLN A 525 -3.31 25.70 -24.24
N LEU A 526 -2.71 25.10 -23.21
CA LEU A 526 -2.13 25.83 -22.09
C LEU A 526 -0.96 26.73 -22.53
N GLU A 527 -0.18 26.33 -23.54
CA GLU A 527 0.84 27.21 -24.15
C GLU A 527 0.23 28.33 -24.99
N LEU A 528 -0.85 28.08 -25.73
CA LEU A 528 -1.58 29.12 -26.48
C LEU A 528 -2.22 30.14 -25.53
N GLU A 529 -2.87 29.67 -24.46
CA GLU A 529 -3.41 30.52 -23.39
C GLU A 529 -2.31 31.33 -22.69
N ARG A 530 -1.08 30.80 -22.57
CA ARG A 530 0.09 31.58 -22.12
C ARG A 530 0.39 32.73 -23.09
N TYR A 531 0.48 32.45 -24.39
CA TYR A 531 0.76 33.46 -25.41
C TYR A 531 -0.34 34.53 -25.49
N ASP A 532 -1.62 34.15 -25.42
CA ASP A 532 -2.74 35.08 -25.44
C ASP A 532 -2.77 35.96 -24.18
N ASN A 533 -2.47 35.41 -23.00
CA ASN A 533 -2.34 36.20 -21.78
C ASN A 533 -1.17 37.18 -21.84
N GLU A 534 0.00 36.78 -22.37
CA GLU A 534 1.13 37.68 -22.60
C GLU A 534 0.73 38.82 -23.55
N LEU A 535 0.07 38.53 -24.67
CA LEU A 535 -0.41 39.54 -25.62
C LEU A 535 -1.42 40.51 -24.99
N SER A 536 -2.32 40.01 -24.13
CA SER A 536 -3.28 40.85 -23.41
C SER A 536 -2.60 41.81 -22.43
N LEU A 537 -1.58 41.34 -21.69
CA LEU A 537 -0.77 42.16 -20.79
C LEU A 537 0.00 43.25 -21.55
N TYR A 538 0.56 42.93 -22.72
CA TYR A 538 1.20 43.91 -23.60
C TYR A 538 0.21 44.94 -24.17
N SER A 539 -1.03 44.55 -24.46
CA SER A 539 -2.06 45.48 -24.96
C SER A 539 -2.50 46.50 -23.90
N THR A 540 -2.63 46.09 -22.63
CA THR A 540 -2.95 47.01 -21.51
C THR A 540 -1.84 48.00 -21.16
N VAL A 541 -0.58 47.72 -21.52
CA VAL A 541 0.55 48.65 -21.27
C VAL A 541 0.65 49.74 -22.34
N TRP A 542 -0.03 49.58 -23.48
CA TRP A 542 0.01 50.53 -24.60
C TRP A 542 -1.21 51.45 -24.70
N ASP A 543 -2.28 51.23 -23.92
CA ASP A 543 -3.48 52.08 -23.93
C ASP A 543 -3.46 53.23 -22.89
N ASP A 544 -2.49 53.24 -21.95
CA ASP A 544 -2.32 54.34 -20.96
C ASP A 544 -1.31 55.42 -21.42
N SER A 545 -0.95 55.43 -22.71
CA SER A 545 -0.13 56.48 -23.33
C SER A 545 -0.85 57.14 -24.51
N SER A 546 -2.01 57.75 -24.24
CA SER A 546 -2.61 58.75 -25.12
C SER A 546 -3.02 60.03 -24.39
#